data_AF-A0A7V2GE24-F1
#
_entry.id   AF-A0A7V2GE24-F1
#
_cell.length_a   1.000
_cell.length_b   1.000
_cell.length_c   1.000
_cell.angle_alpha   90.00
_cell.angle_beta   90.00
_cell.angle_gamma   90.00
#
_symmetry.space_group_name_H-M   'P 1'
#
loop_
_entity.id
_entity.type
_entity.pdbx_description
1 polymer ?
#
loop_
_entity_poly.entity_id
_entity_poly.type
_entity_poly.pdbx_seq_one_letter_code
_entity_poly.pdbx_strand_id
1 'polypeptide(L)'
;MLFAVAADMVVVIHFIWILFIIGGFPFFLYLNSTAGRILHLIALIITIGMQITHTICPLTYLEAFLKSKGHGQHSVYPGSFLIEKLESLIYVEDVTLGIISLLTVAFLFIV
;
A
#
# COMPACT_ATOMS: atom_id res chain seq x y z
N MET A 1 -10.88 20.37 2.64
CA MET A 1 -9.71 20.49 3.55
C MET A 1 -9.48 19.21 4.34
N LEU A 2 -10.33 18.84 5.32
CA LEU A 2 -10.12 17.62 6.14
C LEU A 2 -10.03 16.33 5.30
N PHE A 3 -10.92 16.14 4.33
CA PHE A 3 -10.92 14.96 3.45
C PHE A 3 -9.68 14.87 2.54
N ALA A 4 -9.11 16.01 2.14
CA ALA A 4 -7.89 16.03 1.33
C ALA A 4 -6.68 15.61 2.16
N VAL A 5 -6.55 16.13 3.39
CA VAL A 5 -5.49 15.71 4.33
C VAL A 5 -5.66 14.23 4.71
N ALA A 6 -6.88 13.75 4.86
CA ALA A 6 -7.15 12.33 5.10
C ALA A 6 -6.72 11.46 3.90
N ALA A 7 -6.97 11.89 2.66
CA ALA A 7 -6.51 11.18 1.47
C ALA A 7 -4.97 11.12 1.41
N ASP A 8 -4.28 12.24 1.66
CA ASP A 8 -2.82 12.30 1.72
C ASP A 8 -2.26 11.33 2.78
N MET A 9 -2.88 11.25 3.95
CA MET A 9 -2.51 10.28 4.99
C MET A 9 -2.70 8.84 4.55
N VAL A 10 -3.76 8.53 3.80
CA VAL A 10 -3.99 7.17 3.28
C VAL A 10 -2.87 6.74 2.33
N VAL A 11 -2.40 7.64 1.45
CA VAL A 11 -1.26 7.36 0.56
C VAL A 11 0.01 7.05 1.37
N VAL A 12 0.28 7.84 2.41
CA VAL A 12 1.44 7.61 3.30
C VAL A 12 1.33 6.27 4.03
N ILE A 13 0.14 5.94 4.56
CA ILE A 13 -0.08 4.65 5.24
C ILE A 13 0.05 3.50 4.24
N HIS A 14 -0.42 3.66 3.00
CA HIS A 14 -0.26 2.66 1.96
C HIS A 14 1.22 2.43 1.66
N PHE A 15 2.00 3.50 1.51
CA PHE A 15 3.44 3.37 1.31
C PHE A 15 4.14 2.65 2.47
N ILE A 16 3.80 3.00 3.72
CA ILE A 16 4.32 2.31 4.91
C ILE A 16 3.93 0.82 4.90
N TRP A 17 2.71 0.49 4.47
CA TRP A 17 2.27 -0.90 4.33
C TRP A 17 3.15 -1.68 3.34
N ILE A 18 3.50 -1.09 2.20
CA ILE A 18 4.40 -1.71 1.22
C ILE A 18 5.78 -1.96 1.85
N LEU A 19 6.35 -0.97 2.54
CA LEU A 19 7.63 -1.12 3.25
C LEU A 19 7.56 -2.20 4.33
N PHE A 20 6.43 -2.29 5.04
CA PHE A 20 6.19 -3.33 6.04
C PHE A 20 6.14 -4.73 5.44
N ILE A 21 5.54 -4.89 4.25
CA ILE A 21 5.53 -6.18 3.54
C ILE A 21 6.93 -6.54 3.03
N ILE A 22 7.72 -5.59 2.52
CA ILE A 22 9.04 -5.88 1.97
C ILE A 22 10.09 -6.14 3.08
N GLY A 23 10.09 -5.32 4.13
CA GLY A 23 11.13 -5.31 5.16
C GLY A 23 10.70 -5.80 6.54
N GLY A 24 9.42 -6.10 6.75
CA GLY A 24 8.88 -6.42 8.08
C GLY A 24 9.49 -7.68 8.68
N PHE A 25 9.66 -8.74 7.88
CA PHE A 25 10.23 -10.00 8.38
C PHE A 25 11.66 -9.85 8.96
N PRO A 26 12.67 -9.38 8.21
CA PRO A 26 14.03 -9.22 8.76
C PRO A 26 14.06 -8.22 9.92
N PHE A 27 13.23 -7.18 9.88
CA PHE A 27 13.12 -6.19 10.96
C PHE A 27 12.63 -6.82 12.28
N PHE A 28 11.53 -7.60 12.25
CA PHE A 28 11.03 -8.26 13.45
C PHE A 28 11.85 -9.47 13.88
N LEU A 29 12.58 -10.10 12.94
CA LEU A 29 13.56 -11.12 13.26
C LEU A 29 14.73 -10.53 14.05
N TYR A 30 15.26 -9.37 13.62
CA TYR A 30 16.31 -8.64 14.34
C TYR A 30 15.87 -8.23 15.76
N LEU A 31 14.63 -7.76 15.91
CA LEU A 31 14.05 -7.41 17.21
C LEU A 31 13.63 -8.64 18.06
N ASN A 32 13.76 -9.86 17.51
CA ASN A 32 13.29 -11.11 18.10
C ASN A 32 11.83 -11.07 18.62
N SER A 33 10.98 -10.29 17.95
CA SER A 33 9.58 -10.09 18.36
C SER A 33 8.69 -11.12 17.69
N THR A 34 8.17 -12.07 18.48
CA THR A 34 7.20 -13.07 17.98
C THR A 34 5.90 -12.42 17.54
N ALA A 35 5.41 -11.42 18.27
CA ALA A 35 4.20 -10.68 17.91
C ALA A 35 4.34 -9.94 16.56
N GLY A 36 5.50 -9.31 16.34
CA GLY A 36 5.78 -8.63 15.07
C GLY A 36 5.82 -9.58 13.88
N ARG A 37 6.44 -10.76 14.06
CA ARG A 37 6.48 -11.81 13.03
C ARG A 37 5.08 -12.35 12.69
N ILE A 38 4.21 -12.55 13.70
CA ILE A 38 2.83 -12.99 13.49
C ILE A 38 2.02 -11.90 12.75
N LEU A 39 2.14 -10.64 13.15
CA LEU A 39 1.48 -9.52 12.47
C LEU A 39 1.92 -9.41 11.01
N HIS A 40 3.21 -9.56 10.75
CA HIS A 40 3.75 -9.55 9.39
C HIS A 40 3.20 -10.72 8.56
N LEU A 41 3.16 -11.93 9.12
CA LEU A 41 2.60 -13.10 8.45
C LEU A 41 1.12 -12.90 8.09
N ILE A 42 0.31 -12.36 9.01
CA ILE A 42 -1.10 -12.05 8.74
C ILE A 42 -1.24 -11.04 7.60
N ALA A 43 -0.47 -9.95 7.64
CA ALA A 43 -0.48 -8.94 6.60
C ALA A 43 -0.09 -9.49 5.22
N LEU A 44 0.90 -10.38 5.19
CA LEU A 44 1.35 -11.06 3.98
C LEU A 44 0.27 -11.99 3.42
N ILE A 45 -0.40 -12.79 4.27
CA ILE A 45 -1.52 -13.64 3.84
C ILE A 45 -2.66 -12.80 3.25
N ILE A 46 -3.02 -11.69 3.90
CA ILE A 46 -4.06 -10.78 3.40
C ILE A 46 -3.67 -10.21 2.02
N THR A 47 -2.42 -9.77 1.88
CA THR A 47 -1.90 -9.19 0.63
C THR A 47 -1.90 -10.21 -0.51
N ILE A 48 -1.48 -11.46 -0.25
CA ILE A 48 -1.55 -12.56 -1.23
C ILE A 48 -3.00 -12.88 -1.58
N GLY A 49 -3.89 -12.93 -0.57
CA GLY A 49 -5.31 -13.13 -0.78
C GLY A 49 -5.91 -12.10 -1.74
N MET A 50 -5.57 -10.82 -1.58
CA MET A 50 -5.99 -9.74 -2.47
C MET A 50 -5.47 -9.92 -3.91
N GLN A 51 -4.22 -10.37 -4.08
CA GLN A 51 -3.68 -10.67 -5.42
C GLN A 51 -4.44 -11.81 -6.10
N ILE A 52 -4.76 -12.88 -5.35
CA ILE A 52 -5.52 -14.03 -5.87
C ILE A 52 -6.94 -13.63 -6.25
N THR A 53 -7.59 -12.79 -5.45
CA THR A 53 -8.95 -12.31 -5.74
C THR A 53 -8.97 -11.15 -6.74
N HIS A 54 -7.81 -10.77 -7.32
CA HIS A 54 -7.66 -9.62 -8.22
C HIS A 54 -8.26 -8.33 -7.63
N THR A 55 -8.27 -8.23 -6.31
CA THR A 55 -8.92 -7.13 -5.59
C THR A 55 -7.92 -6.02 -5.38
N ILE A 56 -8.31 -4.80 -5.76
CA ILE A 56 -7.50 -3.60 -5.53
C ILE A 56 -7.35 -3.38 -4.02
N CYS A 57 -6.20 -2.88 -3.58
CA CYS A 57 -5.93 -2.56 -2.18
C CYS A 57 -7.05 -1.68 -1.60
N PRO A 58 -7.67 -2.04 -0.45
CA PRO A 58 -8.75 -1.26 0.14
C PRO A 58 -8.34 0.17 0.50
N LEU A 59 -7.04 0.42 0.74
CA LEU A 59 -6.52 1.78 0.93
C LEU A 59 -6.65 2.64 -0.32
N THR A 60 -6.47 2.08 -1.51
CA THR A 60 -6.68 2.81 -2.78
C THR A 60 -8.15 3.19 -2.96
N TYR A 61 -9.08 2.31 -2.61
CA TYR A 61 -10.51 2.64 -2.61
C TYR A 61 -10.83 3.76 -1.62
N LEU A 62 -10.25 3.70 -0.41
CA LEU A 62 -10.45 4.72 0.61
C LEU A 62 -9.84 6.07 0.19
N GLU A 63 -8.67 6.06 -0.43
CA GLU A 63 -8.01 7.25 -0.98
C GLU A 63 -8.90 7.92 -2.04
N ALA A 64 -9.37 7.16 -3.03
CA ALA A 64 -10.24 7.65 -4.09
C ALA A 64 -11.57 8.17 -3.54
N PHE A 65 -12.15 7.48 -2.55
CA PHE A 65 -13.36 7.92 -1.86
C PHE A 65 -13.14 9.25 -1.13
N LEU A 66 -12.06 9.38 -0.35
CA LEU A 66 -11.74 10.61 0.39
C LEU A 66 -11.44 11.78 -0.56
N LYS A 67 -10.71 11.54 -1.66
CA LYS A 67 -10.50 12.52 -2.72
C LYS A 67 -11.85 12.99 -3.28
N SER A 68 -12.73 12.07 -3.69
CA SER A 68 -14.05 12.42 -4.24
C SER A 68 -14.95 13.19 -3.26
N LYS A 69 -14.87 12.93 -1.95
CA LYS A 69 -15.61 13.66 -0.90
C LYS A 69 -14.99 15.01 -0.55
N GLY A 70 -13.68 15.14 -0.67
CA GLY A 70 -12.96 16.39 -0.48
C GLY A 70 -13.15 17.39 -1.62
N HIS A 71 -13.54 16.89 -2.79
CA HIS A 71 -13.82 17.67 -3.99
C HIS A 71 -15.28 18.15 -3.96
N GLY A 72 -15.52 19.38 -3.50
CA GLY A 72 -16.63 20.14 -4.08
C GLY A 72 -16.39 20.22 -5.60
N GLN A 73 -17.44 20.10 -6.41
CA GLN A 73 -17.49 19.86 -7.88
C GLN A 73 -16.45 20.51 -8.83
N HIS A 74 -15.53 21.37 -8.39
CA HIS A 74 -14.75 22.26 -9.25
C HIS A 74 -13.24 22.38 -8.97
N SER A 75 -12.62 21.56 -8.12
CA SER A 75 -11.15 21.62 -7.95
C SER A 75 -10.50 20.25 -7.97
N VAL A 76 -9.73 19.98 -9.02
CA VAL A 76 -8.73 18.90 -9.04
C VAL A 76 -7.61 19.36 -8.10
N TYR A 77 -7.58 18.82 -6.88
CA TYR A 77 -6.43 19.00 -5.98
C TYR A 77 -5.34 18.05 -6.45
N PRO A 78 -4.20 18.53 -6.96
CA PRO A 78 -3.15 17.67 -7.52
C PRO A 78 -2.33 16.91 -6.46
N GLY A 79 -2.82 16.79 -5.23
CA GLY A 79 -1.98 16.33 -4.11
C GLY A 79 -0.93 17.38 -3.74
N SER A 80 -0.20 17.14 -2.67
CA SER A 80 1.08 17.84 -2.46
C SER A 80 2.18 17.18 -3.28
N PHE A 81 3.26 17.90 -3.59
CA PHE A 81 4.41 17.38 -4.36
C PHE A 81 4.96 16.04 -3.81
N LEU A 82 4.97 15.87 -2.49
CA LEU A 82 5.40 14.62 -1.86
C LEU A 82 4.43 13.47 -2.13
N ILE A 83 3.13 13.75 -2.09
CA ILE A 83 2.08 12.77 -2.32
C ILE A 83 2.06 12.33 -3.78
N GLU A 84 2.21 13.26 -4.72
CA GLU A 84 2.34 12.95 -6.15
C GLU A 84 3.54 12.02 -6.42
N LYS A 85 4.66 12.25 -5.73
CA LYS A 85 5.83 11.35 -5.81
C LYS A 85 5.59 9.98 -5.20
N LEU A 86 4.87 9.90 -4.08
CA LEU A 86 4.49 8.61 -3.49
C LEU A 86 3.49 7.86 -4.39
N GLU A 87 2.52 8.55 -4.97
CA GLU A 87 1.57 7.99 -5.93
C GLU A 87 2.27 7.42 -7.15
N SER A 88 3.23 8.14 -7.74
CA SER A 88 4.05 7.65 -8.85
C SER A 88 4.87 6.40 -8.49
N LEU A 89 5.16 6.18 -7.22
CA LEU A 89 5.93 5.04 -6.74
C LEU A 89 5.04 3.85 -6.36
N ILE A 90 3.81 4.10 -5.92
CA ILE A 90 2.79 3.10 -5.59
C ILE A 90 2.09 2.61 -6.86
N TYR A 91 1.71 3.52 -7.74
CA TYR A 91 0.95 3.26 -8.97
C TYR A 91 1.88 3.31 -10.19
N VAL A 92 2.57 2.20 -10.45
CA VAL A 92 3.46 2.06 -11.61
C VAL A 92 2.67 1.51 -12.79
N GLU A 93 2.54 2.30 -13.86
CA GLU A 93 1.68 1.98 -15.02
C GLU A 93 2.09 0.70 -15.76
N ASP A 94 3.40 0.39 -15.80
CA ASP A 94 3.95 -0.75 -16.55
C ASP A 94 3.95 -2.07 -15.74
N VAL A 95 3.48 -2.05 -14.49
CA VAL A 95 3.51 -3.21 -13.60
C VAL A 95 2.15 -3.90 -13.60
N THR A 96 2.04 -4.98 -14.37
CA THR A 96 0.84 -5.82 -14.37
C THR A 96 0.77 -6.73 -13.14
N LEU A 97 -0.44 -7.16 -12.79
CA LEU A 97 -0.64 -8.11 -11.68
C LEU A 97 0.19 -9.40 -11.86
N GLY A 98 0.40 -9.88 -13.10
CA GLY A 98 1.24 -11.04 -13.36
C GLY A 98 2.69 -10.85 -12.92
N ILE A 99 3.24 -9.65 -13.13
CA ILE A 99 4.58 -9.28 -12.67
C ILE A 99 4.62 -9.22 -11.14
N ILE A 100 3.61 -8.61 -10.51
CA ILE A 100 3.50 -8.52 -9.04
C ILE A 100 3.42 -9.91 -8.42
N SER A 101 2.61 -10.81 -8.97
CA SER A 101 2.48 -12.18 -8.49
C SER A 101 3.81 -12.94 -8.61
N LEU A 102 4.53 -12.78 -9.73
CA LEU A 102 5.86 -13.38 -9.90
C LEU A 102 6.86 -12.86 -8.85
N LEU A 103 6.91 -11.53 -8.66
CA LEU A 103 7.76 -10.90 -7.65
C LEU A 103 7.40 -11.35 -6.24
N THR A 104 6.11 -11.51 -5.96
CA THR A 104 5.63 -12.01 -4.66
C THR A 104 6.08 -13.46 -4.42
N VAL A 105 5.97 -14.34 -5.43
CA VAL A 105 6.48 -15.71 -5.32
C VAL A 105 7.99 -15.71 -5.08
N ALA A 106 8.75 -14.91 -5.84
CA ALA A 106 10.19 -14.78 -5.64
C ALA A 106 10.55 -14.27 -4.24
N PHE A 107 9.79 -13.31 -3.71
CA PHE A 107 9.95 -12.78 -2.36
C PHE A 107 9.73 -13.85 -1.28
N LEU A 108 8.72 -14.71 -1.43
CA LEU A 108 8.45 -15.81 -0.49
C LEU A 108 9.55 -16.87 -0.43
N PHE A 109 10.41 -16.97 -1.44
CA PHE A 109 11.57 -17.86 -1.39
C PHE A 109 12.75 -17.27 -0.61
N ILE A 110 12.77 -15.95 -0.41
CA ILE A 110 13.87 -15.22 0.23
C ILE A 110 13.60 -15.01 1.72
N VAL A 111 12.33 -14.83 2.10
CA VAL A 111 11.84 -14.57 3.46
C VAL A 111 11.51 -15.86 4.19
#